data_AF-A0A2R6KYG3-F1
#
_entry.id   AF-A0A2R6KYG3-F1
#
_cell.length_a   1.000
_cell.length_b   1.000
_cell.length_c   1.000
_cell.angle_alpha   90.00
_cell.angle_beta   90.00
_cell.angle_gamma   90.00
#
_symmetry.space_group_name_H-M   'P 1'
#
loop_
_entity.id
_entity.type
_entity.pdbx_description
1 polymer ?
#
loop_
_entity_poly.entity_id
_entity_poly.type
_entity_poly.pdbx_seq_one_letter_code
_entity_poly.pdbx_strand_id
1 'polypeptide(L)' 'GIHVAHVVVDGQILPADGRAPDRDRESYLDPDEIAESYWHLVEQDRSAWTLELDLRPHVEEF' A
#
# COMPACT_ATOMS: atom_id res chain seq x y z
N GLY A 1 23.53 -8.57 0.08
CA GLY A 1 22.89 -7.83 -1.03
C GLY A 1 22.06 -6.72 -0.45
N ILE A 2 21.58 -5.80 -1.28
CA ILE A 2 20.64 -4.75 -0.88
C ILE A 2 19.29 -5.10 -1.52
N HIS A 3 18.23 -5.13 -0.70
CA HIS A 3 16.86 -5.30 -1.20
C HIS A 3 16.36 -3.94 -1.67
N VAL A 4 16.16 -3.80 -2.97
CA VAL A 4 15.55 -2.60 -3.56
C VAL A 4 14.16 -2.99 -4.04
N ALA A 5 13.16 -2.23 -3.62
CA ALA A 5 11.77 -2.41 -4.04
C ALA A 5 11.18 -1.05 -4.48
N HIS A 6 10.32 -1.09 -5.48
CA HIS A 6 9.50 0.02 -5.96
C HIS A 6 8.06 -0.23 -5.53
N VAL A 7 7.51 0.65 -4.69
CA VAL A 7 6.12 0.55 -4.23
C VAL A 7 5.32 1.62 -4.94
N VAL A 8 4.38 1.19 -5.78
CA VAL A 8 3.44 2.05 -6.48
C VAL A 8 2.20 2.19 -5.61
N VAL A 9 1.87 3.43 -5.25
CA VAL A 9 0.65 3.74 -4.49
C VAL A 9 -0.31 4.44 -5.44
N ASP A 10 -1.30 3.69 -5.91
CA ASP A 10 -2.30 4.16 -6.86
C ASP A 10 -3.66 4.26 -6.18
N GLY A 11 -3.97 5.46 -5.69
CA GLY A 11 -5.21 5.74 -4.97
C GLY A 11 -5.06 6.86 -3.96
N GLN A 12 -6.19 7.31 -3.41
CA GLN A 12 -6.19 8.31 -2.34
C GLN A 12 -5.91 7.63 -1.01
N ILE A 13 -4.97 8.16 -0.24
CA ILE A 13 -4.67 7.70 1.12
C ILE A 13 -5.67 8.35 2.08
N LEU A 14 -6.22 7.57 3.01
CA LEU A 14 -7.13 8.09 4.03
C LEU A 14 -6.41 9.18 4.85
N PRO A 15 -6.99 10.38 5.00
CA PRO A 15 -6.42 11.44 5.82
C PRO A 15 -6.20 10.99 7.27
N ALA A 16 -5.20 11.56 7.94
CA ALA A 16 -4.83 11.21 9.31
C ALA A 16 -5.94 11.49 10.35
N ASP A 17 -6.92 12.35 10.04
CA ASP A 17 -8.08 12.60 10.89
C ASP A 17 -9.20 11.55 10.72
N GLY A 18 -8.99 10.56 9.85
CA GLY A 18 -9.89 9.45 9.56
C GLY A 18 -11.14 9.84 8.79
N ARG A 19 -11.26 11.10 8.33
CA ARG A 19 -12.44 11.57 7.61
C ARG A 19 -12.28 11.33 6.12
N ALA A 20 -13.37 10.87 5.51
CA ALA A 20 -13.50 10.70 4.07
C ALA A 20 -14.43 11.81 3.54
N PRO A 21 -13.90 13.02 3.26
CA PRO A 21 -14.74 14.19 3.01
C PRO A 21 -15.54 14.11 1.71
N ASP A 22 -15.02 13.39 0.71
CA ASP A 22 -15.52 13.46 -0.67
C ASP A 22 -16.00 12.12 -1.22
N ARG A 23 -15.74 10.99 -0.54
CA ARG A 23 -16.04 9.62 -1.01
C ARG A 23 -16.28 8.66 0.15
N ASP A 24 -16.73 7.44 -0.15
CA ASP A 24 -16.81 6.36 0.84
C ASP A 24 -15.42 5.98 1.36
N ARG A 25 -15.32 5.70 2.67
CA ARG A 25 -14.04 5.36 3.33
C ARG A 25 -13.33 4.17 2.67
N GLU A 26 -14.09 3.19 2.18
CA GLU A 26 -13.56 2.00 1.50
C GLU A 26 -12.89 2.30 0.15
N SER A 27 -13.09 3.50 -0.41
CA SER A 27 -12.41 3.96 -1.62
C SER A 27 -11.02 4.55 -1.38
N TYR A 28 -10.61 4.66 -0.12
CA TYR A 28 -9.28 5.12 0.28
C TYR A 28 -8.38 3.93 0.63
N LEU A 29 -7.08 4.11 0.41
CA LEU A 29 -6.06 3.25 1.00
C LEU A 29 -5.89 3.59 2.48
N ASP A 30 -5.88 2.56 3.33
CA ASP A 30 -5.58 2.72 4.75
C ASP A 30 -4.06 2.86 4.96
N PRO A 31 -3.58 3.95 5.60
CA PRO A 31 -2.16 4.14 5.91
C PRO A 31 -1.53 2.98 6.68
N ASP A 32 -2.28 2.34 7.58
CA ASP A 32 -1.76 1.25 8.40
C ASP A 32 -1.53 -0.01 7.54
N GLU A 33 -2.43 -0.29 6.60
CA GLU A 33 -2.27 -1.42 5.65
C GLU A 33 -1.16 -1.16 4.62
N ILE A 34 -0.92 0.10 4.24
CA ILE A 34 0.26 0.49 3.45
C ILE A 34 1.54 0.21 4.26
N ALA A 35 1.58 0.60 5.54
CA ALA A 35 2.74 0.37 6.39
C ALA A 35 3.02 -1.13 6.58
N GLU A 36 1.97 -1.95 6.74
CA GLU A 36 2.09 -3.40 6.82
C GLU A 36 2.68 -3.99 5.53
N SER A 37 2.29 -3.46 4.36
CA SER A 37 2.88 -3.86 3.08
C SER A 37 4.38 -3.56 3.00
N TYR A 38 4.84 -2.42 3.55
CA TYR A 38 6.27 -2.14 3.69
C TYR A 38 6.94 -3.07 4.70
N TRP A 39 6.28 -3.40 5.80
CA TRP A 39 6.79 -4.34 6.80
C TRP A 39 7.02 -5.72 6.18
N HIS A 40 6.06 -6.20 5.38
CA HIS A 40 6.21 -7.43 4.61
C HIS A 40 7.43 -7.42 3.69
N LEU A 41 7.74 -6.31 3.01
CA LEU A 41 8.95 -6.18 2.19
C LEU A 41 10.23 -6.30 3.02
N VAL A 42 10.26 -5.66 4.20
CA VAL A 42 11.41 -5.70 5.12
C VAL A 42 11.68 -7.12 5.63
N GLU A 43 10.63 -7.90 5.88
CA GLU A 43 10.73 -9.25 6.44
C GLU A 43 10.98 -10.35 5.39
N GLN A 44 11.03 -10.02 4.09
CA GLN A 44 11.22 -11.04 3.05
C GLN A 44 12.58 -11.75 3.18
N ASP A 45 12.53 -13.09 3.07
CA ASP A 45 13.74 -13.87 2.92
C ASP A 45 14.49 -13.48 1.64
N ARG A 46 15.82 -13.47 1.73
CA ARG A 46 16.71 -13.06 0.63
C ARG A 46 16.57 -13.90 -0.64
N SER A 47 15.98 -15.09 -0.56
CA SER A 47 15.70 -15.96 -1.69
C SER A 47 14.48 -15.53 -2.52
N ALA A 48 13.64 -14.61 -2.02
CA ALA A 48 12.35 -14.25 -2.62
C ALA A 48 12.02 -12.75 -2.49
N TRP A 49 12.98 -11.88 -2.80
CA TRP A 49 12.76 -10.43 -2.77
C TRP A 49 11.84 -9.94 -3.90
N THR A 50 10.82 -9.18 -3.51
CA THR A 50 9.96 -8.42 -4.41
C THR A 50 10.70 -7.20 -4.94
N LEU A 51 10.64 -6.98 -6.25
CA LEU A 51 11.17 -5.77 -6.91
C LEU A 51 10.12 -4.68 -7.05
N GLU A 52 8.85 -5.04 -7.30
CA GLU A 52 7.74 -4.08 -7.48
C GLU A 52 6.48 -4.58 -6.77
N LEU A 53 5.75 -3.65 -6.14
CA LEU A 53 4.49 -3.90 -5.44
C LEU A 53 3.51 -2.76 -5.74
N ASP A 54 2.33 -3.10 -6.22
CA ASP A 54 1.25 -2.15 -6.51
C ASP A 54 0.17 -2.20 -5.42
N LEU A 55 -0.10 -1.04 -4.81
CA LEU A 55 -1.15 -0.86 -3.80
C LEU A 55 -2.26 0.01 -4.38
N ARG A 56 -3.49 -0.48 -4.31
CA ARG A 56 -4.67 0.23 -4.80
C ARG A 56 -5.94 -0.11 -4.01
N PRO A 57 -6.93 0.79 -3.93
CA PRO A 57 -8.23 0.49 -3.37
C PRO A 57 -8.91 -0.66 -4.14
N HIS A 58 -9.57 -1.56 -3.42
CA HIS A 58 -10.27 -2.70 -4.02
C HIS A 58 -11.52 -2.30 -4.82
N VAL A 59 -12.01 -1.07 -4.66
CA VAL A 59 -13.23 -0.58 -5.30
C VAL A 59 -13.06 -0.24 -6.78
N GLU A 60 -11.82 -0.22 -7.30
CA GLU A 60 -11.54 0.02 -8.71
C GLU A 60 -11.76 -1.26 -9.53
N GLU A 61 -12.53 -1.16 -10.62
CA GLU A 61 -12.74 -2.27 -11.55
C GLU A 61 -11.47 -2.57 -12.38
N PHE A 62 -11.28 -3.85 -12.74
CA PHE A 62 -10.15 -4.37 -13.52
C PHE A 62 -10.45 -4.48 -15.02
#